data_AF-A0A3M5REB3-F1
#
_entry.id   AF-A0A3M5REB3-F1
#
_cell.length_a   1.000
_cell.length_b   1.000
_cell.length_c   1.000
_cell.angle_alpha   90.00
_cell.angle_beta   90.00
_cell.angle_gamma   90.00
#
_symmetry.space_group_name_H-M   'P 1'
#
loop_
_entity.id
_entity.type
_entity.pdbx_description
1 polymer ?
#
loop_
_entity_poly.entity_id
_entity_poly.type
_entity_poly.pdbx_seq_one_letter_code
_entity_poly.pdbx_strand_id
1 'polypeptide(L)' 'MGWNDHVDWELDDAINDLIDEGLLEEGTPAYGVAQQVIHSGIESLSSDQRRVWDKYVREPLERRQKALEVQRVIDSNPE' A
#
# COMPACT_ATOMS: atom_id res chain seq x y z
N MET A 1 7.63 -17.94 -13.59
CA MET A 1 8.17 -17.58 -12.26
C MET A 1 8.58 -16.12 -12.35
N GLY A 2 8.09 -15.24 -11.46
CA GLY A 2 8.53 -13.84 -11.38
C GLY A 2 7.48 -12.72 -11.52
N TRP A 3 6.19 -12.97 -11.23
CA TRP A 3 5.16 -11.91 -11.19
C TRP A 3 4.82 -11.42 -9.77
N ASN A 4 5.22 -12.16 -8.72
CA ASN A 4 4.88 -11.79 -7.35
C ASN A 4 5.89 -10.80 -6.74
N ASP A 5 7.18 -10.93 -7.06
CA ASP A 5 8.23 -10.08 -6.47
C ASP A 5 8.12 -8.57 -6.82
N HIS A 6 7.48 -8.21 -7.94
CA HIS A 6 7.33 -6.78 -8.32
C HIS A 6 6.18 -6.11 -7.56
N VAL A 7 5.07 -6.83 -7.34
CA VAL A 7 3.89 -6.32 -6.65
C VAL A 7 4.18 -6.10 -5.17
N ASP A 8 4.95 -6.99 -4.55
CA ASP A 8 5.35 -6.86 -3.16
C ASP A 8 6.27 -5.63 -2.93
N TRP A 9 7.17 -5.32 -3.87
CA TRP A 9 8.04 -4.13 -3.75
C TRP A 9 7.30 -2.81 -3.98
N GLU A 10 6.41 -2.73 -4.98
CA GLU A 10 5.56 -1.54 -5.19
C GLU A 10 4.59 -1.32 -4.01
N LEU A 11 4.12 -2.40 -3.39
CA LEU A 11 3.26 -2.33 -2.21
C LEU A 11 4.04 -1.83 -0.99
N ASP A 12 5.24 -2.36 -0.76
CA ASP A 12 6.11 -1.94 0.35
C ASP A 12 6.43 -0.44 0.28
N ASP A 13 6.83 0.04 -0.89
CA ASP A 13 7.12 1.44 -1.16
C ASP A 13 5.88 2.32 -0.93
N ALA A 14 4.72 1.91 -1.46
CA ALA A 14 3.48 2.65 -1.28
C ALA A 14 3.02 2.71 0.19
N ILE A 15 3.22 1.65 0.97
CA ILE A 15 2.93 1.67 2.41
C ILE A 15 3.89 2.62 3.15
N ASN A 16 5.19 2.57 2.84
CA ASN A 16 6.18 3.47 3.45
C ASN A 16 5.86 4.93 3.14
N ASP A 17 5.41 5.22 1.93
CA ASP A 17 5.04 6.59 1.56
C ASP A 17 3.78 7.07 2.29
N LEU A 18 2.78 6.20 2.52
CA LEU A 18 1.64 6.53 3.40
C LEU A 18 2.07 6.84 4.84
N ILE A 19 3.13 6.19 5.33
CA ILE A 19 3.71 6.46 6.65
C ILE A 19 4.42 7.82 6.63
N ASP A 20 5.25 8.09 5.61
CA ASP A 20 6.00 9.35 5.46
C ASP A 20 5.08 10.57 5.28
N GLU A 21 3.98 10.42 4.51
CA GLU A 21 2.96 11.45 4.35
C GLU A 21 2.11 11.69 5.62
N GLY A 22 2.30 10.87 6.67
CA GLY A 22 1.53 10.94 7.91
C GLY A 22 0.07 10.46 7.75
N LEU A 23 -0.23 9.73 6.66
CA LEU A 23 -1.54 9.09 6.46
C LEU A 23 -1.70 7.84 7.34
N LEU A 24 -0.57 7.23 7.72
CA LEU A 24 -0.48 6.18 8.74
C LEU A 24 0.33 6.68 9.94
N GLU A 25 -0.36 7.07 11.00
CA GLU A 25 0.29 7.55 12.23
C GLU A 25 0.95 6.42 13.01
N GLU A 26 2.21 6.61 13.39
CA GLU A 26 2.97 5.70 14.25
C GLU A 26 2.26 5.48 15.59
N GLY A 27 2.18 4.21 16.01
CA GLY A 27 1.47 3.82 17.24
C GLY A 27 -0.02 3.56 17.06
N THR A 28 -0.59 3.77 15.85
CA THR A 28 -1.95 3.31 15.54
C THR A 28 -1.98 1.82 15.19
N PRO A 29 -3.12 1.12 15.39
CA PRO A 29 -3.26 -0.26 14.95
C PRO A 29 -3.10 -0.41 13.43
N ALA A 30 -3.44 0.62 12.64
CA ALA A 30 -3.23 0.60 11.19
C ALA A 30 -1.74 0.57 10.83
N TYR A 31 -0.91 1.34 11.53
CA TYR A 31 0.54 1.33 11.36
C TYR A 31 1.16 -0.04 11.67
N GLY A 32 0.77 -0.67 12.78
CA GLY A 32 1.27 -2.01 13.13
C GLY A 32 0.85 -3.08 12.12
N VAL A 33 -0.37 -2.98 11.59
CA VAL A 33 -0.86 -3.87 10.52
C VAL A 33 -0.10 -3.62 9.21
N ALA A 34 0.19 -2.35 8.88
CA ALA A 34 0.94 -1.98 7.69
C ALA A 34 2.39 -2.51 7.73
N GLN A 35 3.08 -2.37 8.86
CA GLN A 35 4.40 -2.97 9.07
C GLN A 35 4.38 -4.50 8.98
N GLN A 36 3.34 -5.15 9.52
CA GLN A 36 3.23 -6.61 9.42
C GLN A 36 3.10 -7.06 7.96
N VAL A 37 2.39 -6.29 7.12
CA VAL A 37 2.29 -6.56 5.68
C VAL A 37 3.63 -6.38 4.97
N ILE A 38 4.38 -5.31 5.29
CA ILE A 38 5.75 -5.09 4.78
C ILE A 38 6.64 -6.31 5.09
N HIS A 39 6.60 -6.82 6.32
CA HIS A 39 7.52 -7.89 6.75
C HIS A 39 7.10 -9.30 6.36
N SER A 40 5.79 -9.59 6.35
CA SER A 40 5.26 -10.96 6.23
C SER A 40 4.18 -11.11 5.15
N GLY A 41 3.85 -10.05 4.41
CA GLY A 41 2.81 -10.05 3.39
C GLY A 41 1.39 -9.98 3.96
N ILE A 42 0.43 -9.65 3.07
CA ILE A 42 -1.00 -9.52 3.42
C ILE A 42 -1.59 -10.83 3.94
N GLU A 43 -1.08 -11.97 3.48
CA GLU A 43 -1.56 -13.29 3.90
C GLU A 43 -1.29 -13.61 5.38
N SER A 44 -0.31 -12.93 5.99
CA SER A 44 0.00 -13.04 7.41
C SER A 44 -1.07 -12.41 8.32
N LEU A 45 -1.96 -11.58 7.76
CA LEU A 45 -2.97 -10.86 8.54
C LEU A 45 -4.09 -11.78 9.01
N SER A 46 -4.43 -11.68 10.30
CA SER A 46 -5.67 -12.24 10.85
C SER A 46 -6.90 -11.50 10.32
N SER A 47 -8.09 -12.10 10.41
CA SER A 47 -9.34 -11.50 9.92
C SER A 47 -9.61 -10.09 10.44
N ASP A 48 -9.37 -9.83 11.74
CA ASP A 48 -9.50 -8.49 12.33
C ASP A 48 -8.46 -7.51 11.80
N GLN A 49 -7.20 -7.95 11.65
CA GLN A 49 -6.14 -7.13 11.07
C GLN A 49 -6.42 -6.80 9.61
N ARG A 50 -6.96 -7.77 8.85
CA ARG A 50 -7.36 -7.58 7.46
C ARG A 50 -8.48 -6.57 7.32
N ARG A 51 -9.39 -6.48 8.30
CA ARG A 51 -10.43 -5.45 8.33
C ARG A 51 -9.88 -4.06 8.63
N VAL A 52 -8.86 -3.96 9.49
CA VAL A 52 -8.12 -2.72 9.73
C VAL A 52 -7.36 -2.30 8.47
N TRP A 53 -6.67 -3.24 7.83
CA TRP A 53 -5.98 -3.04 6.56
C TRP A 53 -6.92 -2.52 5.48
N ASP A 54 -8.03 -3.19 5.23
CA ASP A 54 -8.99 -2.83 4.18
C ASP A 54 -9.57 -1.42 4.40
N LYS A 55 -9.83 -1.06 5.66
CA LYS A 55 -10.42 0.23 6.00
C LYS A 55 -9.43 1.40 6.03
N TYR A 56 -8.23 1.19 6.55
CA TYR A 56 -7.31 2.29 6.87
C TYR A 56 -6.05 2.32 6.01
N VAL A 57 -5.70 1.22 5.34
CA VAL A 57 -4.48 1.14 4.52
C VAL A 57 -4.82 0.97 3.04
N ARG A 58 -5.77 0.08 2.72
CA ARG A 58 -6.15 -0.22 1.34
C ARG A 58 -6.83 0.96 0.64
N GLU A 59 -7.78 1.62 1.28
CA GLU A 59 -8.46 2.78 0.68
C GLU A 59 -7.49 3.92 0.27
N PRO A 60 -6.56 4.38 1.13
CA PRO A 60 -5.57 5.37 0.72
C PRO A 60 -4.59 4.85 -0.34
N LEU A 61 -4.17 3.57 -0.27
CA LEU A 61 -3.35 2.95 -1.32
C LEU A 61 -4.05 2.96 -2.69
N GLU A 62 -5.32 2.57 -2.77
CA GLU A 62 -6.07 2.54 -4.04
C GLU A 62 -6.24 3.93 -4.65
N ARG A 63 -6.47 4.96 -3.81
CA ARG A 63 -6.53 6.35 -4.28
C ARG A 63 -5.19 6.79 -4.87
N ARG A 64 -4.08 6.40 -4.25
CA ARG A 64 -2.73 6.71 -4.73
C ARG A 64 -2.40 5.97 -6.01
N GLN A 65 -2.64 4.65 -6.07
CA GLN A 65 -2.42 3.86 -7.29
C GLN A 65 -3.21 4.43 -8.46
N LYS A 66 -4.46 4.85 -8.24
CA LYS A 66 -5.28 5.49 -9.28
C LYS A 66 -4.70 6.83 -9.73
N ALA A 67 -4.15 7.64 -8.81
CA ALA A 67 -3.47 8.88 -9.16
C ALA A 67 -2.21 8.62 -10.00
N LEU A 68 -1.42 7.61 -9.64
CA LEU A 68 -0.21 7.21 -10.37
C LEU A 68 -0.54 6.61 -11.75
N GLU A 69 -1.60 5.81 -11.87
CA GLU A 69 -2.05 5.25 -13.15
C GLU A 69 -2.52 6.35 -14.11
N VAL A 70 -3.26 7.35 -13.60
CA VAL A 70 -3.62 8.55 -14.38
C VAL A 70 -2.37 9.31 -14.83
N GLN A 71 -1.33 9.42 -13.98
CA GLN A 71 -0.09 10.08 -14.34
C GLN A 71 0.68 9.32 -15.45
N ARG A 72 0.73 7.98 -15.39
CA ARG A 72 1.40 7.14 -16.42
C ARG A 72 0.72 7.23 -17.79
N VAL A 73 -0.61 7.35 -17.83
CA VAL A 73 -1.37 7.54 -19.08
C VAL A 73 -1.05 8.90 -19.74
N ILE A 74 -0.81 9.94 -18.93
CA ILE A 74 -0.46 11.28 -19.43
C ILE A 74 0.98 11.29 -19.98
N ASP A 75 1.93 10.64 -19.29
CA ASP A 75 3.34 10.58 -19.72
C ASP A 75 3.55 9.75 -20.99
N SER A 76 2.74 8.70 -21.21
CA SER A 76 2.80 7.86 -22.42
C SER A 76 2.15 8.47 -23.67
N ASN A 77 1.56 9.66 -23.58
CA ASN A 77 1.16 10.48 -24.74
C ASN A 77 1.89 11.83 -24.70
N PRO A 78 3.17 11.88 -25.07
CA PRO A 78 3.78 13.14 -25.43
C PRO A 78 3.16 13.58 -26.76
N GLU A 79 2.51 14.73 -26.79
CA GLU A 79 2.09 15.40 -28.03
C GLU A 79 3.28 15.69 -28.96
#